data_AF-A0A3N5G6R3-F1
#
_entry.id   AF-A0A3N5G6R3-F1
#
_cell.length_a   1.000
_cell.length_b   1.000
_cell.length_c   1.000
_cell.angle_alpha   90.00
_cell.angle_beta   90.00
_cell.angle_gamma   90.00
#
_symmetry.space_group_name_H-M   'P 1'
#
loop_
_entity.id
_entity.type
_entity.pdbx_description
1 polymer ?
#
loop_
_entity_poly.entity_id
_entity_poly.type
_entity_poly.pdbx_seq_one_letter_code
_entity_poly.pdbx_strand_id
1 'polypeptide(L)'
;MRLVTMPLMRALAFVVVLIVVSVVTVAVPSTQSSAFDGVFTDATMRVDYVHSGGLGQEIVALERVVSDGPWPGSRMRLVDDLNLGKYLF
;
A
#
# COMPACT_ATOMS: atom_id res chain seq x y z
N MET A 1 52.09 10.38 28.94
CA MET A 1 51.38 9.81 27.77
C MET A 1 49.89 9.61 28.07
N ARG A 2 49.12 10.70 28.24
CA ARG A 2 47.65 10.68 28.51
C ARG A 2 46.87 11.75 27.73
N LEU A 3 47.54 12.55 26.90
CA LEU A 3 46.94 13.70 26.23
C LEU A 3 46.24 13.35 24.90
N VAL A 4 46.63 12.24 24.25
CA VAL A 4 46.09 11.81 22.94
C VAL A 4 44.84 10.93 23.08
N THR A 5 44.61 10.33 24.26
CA THR A 5 43.49 9.41 24.50
C THR A 5 42.15 10.12 24.63
N MET A 6 42.11 11.35 25.15
CA MET A 6 40.87 12.11 25.35
C MET A 6 40.15 12.53 24.06
N PRO A 7 40.79 13.07 23.01
CA PRO A 7 40.11 13.42 21.75
C PRO A 7 39.64 12.18 20.96
N LEU A 8 40.43 11.10 20.98
CA LEU A 8 40.09 9.84 20.32
C LEU A 8 38.85 9.19 20.96
N MET A 9 38.76 9.16 22.30
CA MET A 9 37.60 8.64 23.02
C MET A 9 36.34 9.48 22.79
N ARG A 10 36.47 10.81 22.62
CA ARG A 10 35.35 11.70 22.28
C ARG A 10 34.85 11.50 20.86
N ALA A 11 35.75 11.31 19.89
CA ALA A 11 35.39 10.99 18.51
C ALA A 11 34.71 9.61 18.42
N LEU A 12 35.22 8.61 19.14
CA LEU A 12 34.60 7.28 19.21
C LEU A 12 33.19 7.35 19.83
N ALA A 13 33.02 8.09 20.92
CA ALA A 13 31.71 8.29 21.54
C ALA A 13 30.73 8.99 20.59
N PHE A 14 31.20 9.99 19.82
CA PHE A 14 30.38 10.69 18.84
C PHE A 14 29.96 9.78 17.66
N VAL A 15 30.87 8.93 17.18
CA VAL A 15 30.57 7.92 16.14
C VAL A 15 29.58 6.88 16.67
N VAL A 16 29.74 6.43 17.91
CA VAL A 16 28.78 5.51 18.55
C VAL A 16 27.41 6.18 18.68
N VAL A 17 27.34 7.46 19.09
CA VAL A 17 26.09 8.21 19.14
C VAL A 17 25.46 8.35 17.75
N LEU A 18 26.23 8.65 16.71
CA LEU A 18 25.73 8.72 15.33
C LEU A 18 25.21 7.37 14.83
N ILE A 19 25.92 6.27 15.13
CA ILE A 19 25.49 4.91 14.79
C ILE A 19 24.18 4.57 15.52
N VAL A 20 24.10 4.86 16.83
CA VAL A 20 22.90 4.63 17.63
C VAL A 20 21.72 5.46 17.10
N VAL A 21 21.91 6.74 16.79
CA VAL A 21 20.87 7.60 16.23
C VAL A 21 20.40 7.09 14.87
N SER A 22 21.32 6.68 13.99
CA SER A 22 20.97 6.10 12.68
C SER A 22 20.14 4.81 12.83
N VAL A 23 20.53 3.91 13.73
CA VAL A 23 19.78 2.67 14.03
C VAL A 23 18.39 2.96 14.57
N VAL A 24 18.21 4.00 15.40
CA VAL A 24 16.91 4.39 15.96
C VAL A 24 15.95 4.90 14.86
N THR A 25 16.45 5.56 13.81
CA THR A 25 15.58 6.08 12.73
C THR A 25 15.00 5.00 11.80
N VAL A 26 15.61 3.81 11.72
CA VAL A 26 15.14 2.70 10.86
C VAL A 26 14.02 1.89 11.53
N ALA A 27 13.87 1.99 12.85
CA ALA A 27 12.95 1.16 13.63
C ALA A 27 11.54 1.75 13.78
N VAL A 28 11.23 2.88 13.16
CA VAL A 28 9.87 3.42 13.16
C VAL A 28 9.05 2.62 12.15
N PRO A 29 8.05 1.82 12.57
CA PRO A 29 7.13 1.21 11.63
C PRO A 29 6.45 2.33 10.86
N SER A 30 6.61 2.35 9.54
CA SER A 30 5.92 3.30 8.68
C SER A 30 4.42 3.00 8.73
N THR A 31 3.69 3.70 9.61
CA THR A 31 2.22 3.71 9.65
C THR A 31 1.65 4.60 8.53
N GLN A 32 2.30 4.60 7.36
CA GLN A 32 1.79 5.33 6.22
C GLN A 32 0.54 4.57 5.75
N SER A 33 -0.62 5.11 6.13
CA SER A 33 -1.92 4.64 5.63
C SER A 33 -1.81 4.55 4.12
N SER A 34 -1.96 3.34 3.58
CA SER A 34 -1.90 3.17 2.15
C SER A 34 -3.07 3.92 1.51
N ALA A 35 -2.93 4.41 0.28
CA ALA A 35 -4.05 5.00 -0.44
C ALA A 35 -5.27 4.07 -0.47
N PHE A 36 -5.03 2.76 -0.41
CA PHE A 36 -6.06 1.73 -0.25
C PHE A 36 -6.81 1.86 1.08
N ASP A 37 -6.10 1.90 2.21
CA ASP A 37 -6.72 1.95 3.55
C ASP A 37 -7.52 3.24 3.79
N GLY A 38 -7.25 4.30 3.01
CA GLY A 38 -8.02 5.53 3.05
C GLY A 38 -9.43 5.42 2.45
N VAL A 39 -9.70 4.40 1.63
CA VAL A 39 -10.98 4.26 0.89
C VAL A 39 -11.56 2.84 0.87
N PHE A 40 -10.83 1.83 1.36
CA PHE A 40 -11.26 0.43 1.37
C PHE A 40 -11.11 -0.22 2.76
N THR A 41 -11.90 -1.26 3.01
CA THR A 41 -11.96 -1.97 4.31
C THR A 41 -11.26 -3.33 4.33
N ASP A 42 -10.37 -3.59 3.37
CA ASP A 42 -9.71 -4.90 3.17
C ASP A 42 -10.69 -6.08 2.96
N ALA A 43 -11.88 -5.79 2.43
CA ALA A 43 -12.90 -6.78 2.10
C ALA A 43 -13.30 -6.67 0.62
N THR A 44 -13.73 -7.79 0.05
CA THR A 44 -14.18 -7.87 -1.35
C THR A 44 -15.67 -7.58 -1.44
N MET A 45 -16.05 -6.53 -2.18
CA MET A 45 -17.41 -6.34 -2.66
C MET A 45 -17.54 -7.02 -4.03
N ARG A 46 -18.17 -8.20 -4.07
CA ARG A 46 -18.48 -8.88 -5.33
C ARG A 46 -19.80 -8.36 -5.88
N VAL A 47 -19.81 -7.90 -7.12
CA VAL A 47 -21.00 -7.46 -7.84
C VAL A 47 -21.28 -8.46 -8.95
N ASP A 48 -22.37 -9.20 -8.81
CA ASP A 48 -22.85 -10.10 -9.84
C ASP A 48 -23.86 -9.33 -10.72
N TYR A 49 -23.69 -9.38 -12.04
CA TYR A 49 -24.55 -8.69 -13.00
C TYR A 49 -24.88 -9.60 -14.17
N VAL A 50 -26.05 -9.37 -14.76
CA VAL A 50 -26.45 -10.00 -16.02
C VAL A 50 -26.12 -9.04 -17.16
N HIS A 51 -25.29 -9.50 -18.09
CA HIS A 51 -25.03 -8.82 -19.36
C HIS A 51 -25.83 -9.50 -20.46
N SER A 52 -26.77 -8.77 -21.04
CA SER A 52 -27.66 -9.25 -22.10
C SER A 52 -27.81 -8.21 -23.20
N GLY A 53 -28.57 -8.53 -24.24
CA GLY A 53 -28.79 -7.65 -25.38
C GLY A 53 -28.55 -8.37 -26.70
N GLY A 54 -28.43 -7.60 -27.77
CA GLY A 54 -28.34 -8.10 -29.13
C GLY A 54 -27.76 -7.04 -30.07
N LEU A 55 -28.01 -7.18 -31.37
CA LEU A 55 -27.48 -6.26 -32.38
C LEU A 55 -27.92 -4.82 -32.08
N GLY A 56 -26.96 -3.96 -31.71
CA GLY A 56 -27.18 -2.55 -31.42
C GLY A 56 -27.73 -2.24 -30.03
N GLN A 57 -27.85 -3.23 -29.14
CA GLN A 57 -28.36 -3.02 -27.79
C GLN A 57 -27.57 -3.82 -26.76
N GLU A 58 -27.17 -3.15 -25.68
CA GLU A 58 -26.51 -3.73 -24.53
C GLU A 58 -27.34 -3.42 -23.27
N ILE A 59 -27.58 -4.43 -22.45
CA ILE A 59 -28.37 -4.33 -21.22
C ILE A 59 -27.54 -4.95 -20.10
N VAL A 60 -27.16 -4.13 -19.13
CA VAL A 60 -26.49 -4.55 -17.91
C VAL A 60 -27.46 -4.38 -16.76
N ALA A 61 -27.77 -5.47 -16.05
CA ALA A 61 -28.67 -5.47 -14.91
C ALA A 61 -27.93 -5.98 -13.66
N LEU A 62 -28.04 -5.24 -12.55
CA LEU A 62 -27.52 -5.69 -11.26
C LEU A 62 -28.30 -6.92 -10.79
N GLU A 63 -27.60 -8.01 -10.49
CA GLU A 63 -28.21 -9.20 -9.90
C GLU A 63 -28.11 -9.15 -8.38
N ARG A 64 -26.89 -8.99 -7.85
CA ARG A 64 -26.65 -8.86 -6.39
C ARG A 64 -25.29 -8.27 -6.05
N VAL A 65 -25.16 -7.82 -4.81
CA VAL A 65 -23.91 -7.37 -4.19
C VAL A 65 -23.63 -8.24 -2.96
N VAL A 66 -22.43 -8.80 -2.86
CA VAL A 66 -22.04 -9.76 -1.81
C VAL A 66 -20.72 -9.33 -1.18
N SER A 67 -20.61 -9.46 0.15
CA SER A 67 -19.33 -9.39 0.85
C SER A 67 -18.62 -10.75 0.74
N ASP A 68 -17.53 -10.80 0.00
CA ASP A 68 -16.88 -12.04 -0.45
C ASP A 68 -15.49 -12.25 0.19
N GLY A 69 -15.40 -12.01 1.50
CA GLY A 69 -14.18 -12.24 2.29
C GLY A 69 -13.09 -11.17 2.09
N PRO A 70 -11.83 -11.49 2.45
CA PRO A 70 -10.69 -10.56 2.33
C PRO A 70 -10.42 -10.12 0.87
N TRP A 71 -9.81 -8.95 0.68
CA TRP A 71 -9.44 -8.45 -0.65
C TRP A 71 -8.15 -9.12 -1.18
N PRO A 72 -8.21 -9.89 -2.29
CA PRO A 72 -7.02 -10.53 -2.87
C PRO A 72 -6.31 -9.66 -3.92
N GLY A 73 -6.88 -8.51 -4.29
CA GLY A 73 -6.42 -7.67 -5.40
C GLY A 73 -5.28 -6.71 -5.05
N SER A 74 -4.95 -5.83 -5.99
CA SER A 74 -3.90 -4.83 -5.80
C SER A 74 -4.29 -3.83 -4.72
N ARG A 75 -3.33 -3.50 -3.83
CA ARG A 75 -3.45 -2.44 -2.82
C ARG A 75 -2.67 -1.17 -3.21
N MET A 76 -2.01 -1.19 -4.38
CA MET A 76 -1.14 -0.10 -4.85
C MET A 76 -1.64 0.54 -6.14
N ARG A 77 -2.07 -0.27 -7.12
CA ARG A 77 -2.68 0.19 -8.37
C ARG A 77 -4.19 0.06 -8.25
N LEU A 78 -4.83 1.12 -7.75
CA LEU A 78 -6.27 1.14 -7.42
C LEU A 78 -7.16 1.46 -8.63
N VAL A 79 -6.60 2.13 -9.63
CA VAL A 79 -7.27 2.47 -10.90
C VAL A 79 -6.52 1.75 -12.02
N ASP A 80 -7.26 1.04 -12.87
CA ASP A 80 -6.72 0.51 -14.12
C ASP A 80 -6.79 1.58 -15.21
N ASP A 81 -5.63 2.03 -15.67
CA ASP A 81 -5.45 3.03 -16.71
C ASP A 81 -5.00 2.43 -18.05
N LEU A 82 -4.88 1.10 -18.15
CA LEU A 82 -4.35 0.44 -19.33
C LEU A 82 -5.33 0.46 -20.51
N ASN A 83 -6.64 0.50 -20.23
CA ASN A 83 -7.71 0.56 -21.23
C ASN A 83 -7.59 -0.51 -22.34
N LEU A 84 -7.12 -1.71 -21.96
CA LEU A 84 -6.92 -2.84 -22.88
C LEU A 84 -8.18 -3.72 -23.03
N GLY A 85 -9.18 -3.51 -22.18
CA GLY A 85 -10.45 -4.23 -22.19
C GLY A 85 -11.50 -3.58 -23.11
N LYS A 86 -12.50 -4.36 -23.51
CA LYS A 86 -13.69 -3.84 -24.21
C LYS A 86 -14.55 -2.94 -23.30
N TYR A 87 -14.49 -3.15 -21.99
CA TYR A 87 -15.27 -2.45 -20.97
C TYR A 87 -14.38 -2.05 -19.78
N LEU A 88 -14.82 -1.04 -19.03
CA LEU A 88 -14.21 -0.57 -17.78
C LEU A 88 -15.15 -0.88 -16.59
N PHE A 89 -14.58 -0.99 -15.39
CA PHE A 89 -15.29 -1.22 -14.13
C PHE A 89 -14.84 -0.22 -13.08
#